data_AF-A0A3G1QRN6-F1
#
_entry.id   AF-A0A3G1QRN6-F1
#
_cell.length_a   1.000
_cell.length_b   1.000
_cell.length_c   1.000
_cell.angle_alpha   90.00
_cell.angle_beta   90.00
_cell.angle_gamma   90.00
#
_symmetry.space_group_name_H-M   'P 1'
#
loop_
_entity.id
_entity.type
_entity.pdbx_description
1 polymer ?
#
loop_
_entity_poly.entity_id
_entity_poly.type
_entity_poly.pdbx_seq_one_letter_code
_entity_poly.pdbx_strand_id
1 'polypeptide(L)'
;VVLMGKNTMMRKAIKGHLESNPALEKLLPHIKGNVGFVFTRGDLVEVRDKLLENKVRAPARAGAIAPLSVIIPAQNTGLPPEKTSFFQALSIPTKISKGTIEIVNDVNILKPGDKVGASE
;
A
#
# COMPACT_ATOMS: atom_id res chain seq x y z
N VAL A 1 12.95 10.79 -15.96
CA VAL A 1 11.89 10.33 -16.89
C VAL A 1 11.39 8.98 -16.41
N VAL A 2 10.09 8.78 -16.31
CA VAL A 2 9.49 7.49 -15.93
C VAL A 2 8.92 6.83 -17.18
N LEU A 3 9.30 5.58 -17.45
CA LEU A 3 8.81 4.81 -18.57
C LEU A 3 8.15 3.53 -18.07
N MET A 4 6.87 3.38 -18.41
CA MET A 4 6.07 2.20 -18.10
C MET A 4 5.93 1.36 -19.37
N GLY A 5 6.03 0.04 -19.23
CA GLY A 5 5.97 -0.86 -20.38
C GLY A 5 5.53 -2.26 -19.99
N LYS A 6 5.12 -3.06 -20.99
CA LYS A 6 4.79 -4.47 -20.78
C LYS A 6 6.08 -5.26 -20.53
N ASN A 7 6.11 -6.05 -19.45
CA ASN A 7 7.28 -6.84 -19.04
C ASN A 7 7.89 -7.67 -20.18
N THR A 8 7.06 -8.26 -21.05
CA THR A 8 7.53 -9.05 -22.19
C THR A 8 8.29 -8.22 -23.22
N MET A 9 7.83 -6.99 -23.50
CA MET A 9 8.48 -6.08 -24.45
C MET A 9 9.79 -5.54 -23.87
N MET A 10 9.78 -5.17 -22.59
CA MET A 10 10.97 -4.66 -21.91
C MET A 10 12.08 -5.71 -21.86
N ARG A 11 11.75 -6.96 -21.52
CA ARG A 11 12.73 -8.06 -21.54
C ARG A 11 13.26 -8.34 -22.95
N LYS A 12 12.42 -8.27 -23.99
CA LYS A 12 12.86 -8.47 -25.38
C LYS A 12 13.85 -7.38 -25.82
N ALA A 13 13.57 -6.12 -25.49
CA ALA A 13 14.47 -5.00 -25.79
C ALA A 13 15.82 -5.14 -25.07
N ILE A 14 15.81 -5.49 -23.78
CA ILE A 14 17.04 -5.70 -23.00
C ILE A 14 17.89 -6.84 -23.58
N LYS A 15 17.26 -7.95 -23.98
CA LYS A 15 17.96 -9.05 -24.65
C LYS A 15 18.53 -8.67 -26.01
N GLY A 16 17.86 -7.79 -26.76
CA GLY A 16 18.36 -7.27 -28.03
C GLY A 16 19.58 -6.35 -27.90
N HIS A 17 19.76 -5.72 -26.74
CA HIS A 17 20.91 -4.84 -26.45
C HIS A 17 21.98 -5.50 -25.57
N LEU A 18 21.89 -6.81 -25.35
CA LEU A 18 22.82 -7.54 -24.49
C LEU A 18 24.26 -7.52 -25.04
N GLU A 19 24.39 -7.56 -26.36
CA GLU A 19 25.68 -7.49 -27.08
C GLU A 19 26.40 -6.16 -26.85
N SER A 20 25.64 -5.06 -26.71
CA SER A 20 26.19 -3.74 -26.46
C SER A 20 26.48 -3.49 -24.98
N ASN A 21 25.73 -4.12 -24.07
CA ASN A 21 25.90 -3.88 -22.64
C ASN A 21 25.49 -5.11 -21.79
N PRO A 22 26.44 -5.99 -21.42
CA PRO A 22 26.16 -7.24 -20.72
C PRO A 22 25.65 -7.03 -19.29
N ALA A 23 25.88 -5.85 -18.70
CA ALA A 23 25.38 -5.51 -17.36
C ALA A 23 23.85 -5.53 -17.26
N LEU A 24 23.14 -5.38 -18.38
CA LEU A 24 21.68 -5.39 -18.41
C LEU A 24 21.07 -6.77 -18.13
N GLU A 25 21.85 -7.85 -18.23
CA GLU A 25 21.38 -9.20 -17.91
C GLU A 25 20.92 -9.31 -16.44
N LYS A 26 21.60 -8.59 -15.55
CA LYS A 26 21.29 -8.55 -14.11
C LYS A 26 19.90 -7.95 -13.82
N LEU A 27 19.31 -7.20 -14.75
CA LEU A 27 17.98 -6.59 -14.58
C LEU A 27 16.84 -7.57 -14.91
N LEU A 28 17.07 -8.60 -15.73
CA LEU A 28 16.07 -9.58 -16.14
C LEU A 28 15.31 -10.25 -14.97
N PRO A 29 15.95 -10.70 -13.86
CA PRO A 29 15.23 -11.32 -12.76
C PRO A 29 14.30 -10.35 -12.01
N HIS A 30 14.57 -9.05 -12.04
CA HIS A 30 13.83 -8.02 -11.31
C HIS A 30 12.58 -7.52 -12.07
N ILE A 31 12.47 -7.77 -13.38
CA ILE A 31 11.30 -7.36 -14.18
C ILE A 31 10.17 -8.38 -14.00
N LYS A 32 9.59 -8.48 -12.80
CA LYS A 32 8.46 -9.35 -12.47
C LYS A 32 7.38 -8.57 -11.71
N GLY A 33 6.10 -8.83 -12.01
CA GLY A 33 4.98 -8.10 -11.42
C GLY A 33 4.74 -6.74 -12.08
N ASN A 34 4.24 -5.77 -11.32
CA ASN A 34 4.00 -4.41 -11.80
C ASN A 34 5.27 -3.56 -11.63
N VAL A 35 6.05 -3.40 -12.71
CA VAL A 35 7.37 -2.75 -12.68
C VAL A 35 7.45 -1.69 -13.77
N GLY A 36 8.13 -0.58 -13.48
CA GLY A 36 8.47 0.47 -14.43
C GLY A 36 9.91 0.96 -14.25
N PHE A 37 10.44 1.63 -15.26
CA PHE A 37 11.81 2.17 -15.23
C PHE A 37 11.80 3.66 -14.95
N VAL A 38 12.66 4.09 -14.05
CA VAL A 38 12.93 5.51 -13.79
C VAL A 38 14.33 5.81 -14.29
N PHE A 39 14.42 6.55 -15.40
CA PHE A 39 15.67 7.01 -15.96
C PHE A 39 16.03 8.37 -15.39
N THR A 40 17.17 8.45 -14.72
CA THR A 40 17.72 9.68 -14.14
C THR A 40 19.17 9.84 -14.58
N ARG A 41 19.60 11.09 -14.75
CA ARG A 41 21.02 11.43 -15.00
C ARG A 41 21.74 11.89 -13.73
N GLY A 42 21.02 11.98 -12.61
CA GLY A 42 21.52 12.43 -11.31
C GLY A 42 21.86 11.26 -10.38
N ASP A 43 22.17 11.58 -9.14
CA ASP A 43 22.54 10.57 -8.14
C ASP A 43 21.36 9.65 -7.77
N LEU A 44 21.67 8.38 -7.54
CA LEU A 44 20.67 7.35 -7.24
C LEU A 44 20.11 7.48 -5.83
N VAL A 45 20.92 7.97 -4.88
CA VAL A 45 20.50 8.13 -3.47
C VAL A 45 19.43 9.19 -3.36
N GLU A 46 19.69 10.38 -3.92
CA GLU A 46 18.71 11.48 -3.89
C GLU A 46 17.38 11.12 -4.58
N VAL A 47 17.44 10.40 -5.71
CA VAL A 47 16.23 9.99 -6.43
C VAL A 47 15.43 8.98 -5.60
N ARG A 48 16.12 8.05 -4.92
CA ARG A 48 15.47 7.11 -4.01
C ARG A 48 14.78 7.84 -2.86
N ASP A 49 15.45 8.80 -2.25
CA ASP A 49 14.91 9.55 -1.10
C ASP A 49 13.71 10.39 -1.52
N LYS A 50 13.81 11.11 -2.64
CA LYS A 50 12.68 11.86 -3.23
C LYS A 50 11.49 10.95 -3.58
N LEU A 51 11.72 9.71 -4.04
CA LEU A 51 10.64 8.76 -4.30
C LEU A 51 9.99 8.22 -3.02
N LEU A 52 10.77 8.02 -1.95
CA LEU A 52 10.26 7.56 -0.65
C LEU A 52 9.46 8.66 0.06
N GLU A 53 9.91 9.91 -0.04
CA GLU A 53 9.21 11.09 0.50
C GLU A 53 7.87 11.31 -0.20
N ASN A 54 7.84 11.18 -1.53
CA ASN A 54 6.62 11.38 -2.34
C ASN A 54 5.70 10.15 -2.38
N LYS A 55 5.48 9.51 -1.22
CA LYS A 55 4.56 8.39 -1.09
C LYS A 55 3.13 8.89 -0.82
N VAL A 56 2.23 8.63 -1.76
CA VAL A 56 0.80 8.91 -1.57
C VAL A 56 0.22 7.92 -0.55
N ARG A 57 -0.44 8.46 0.50
CA ARG A 57 -1.22 7.65 1.43
C ARG A 57 -2.46 7.14 0.71
N ALA A 58 -2.58 5.82 0.59
CA ALA A 58 -3.74 5.16 0.02
C ALA A 58 -4.44 4.32 1.10
N PRO A 59 -5.78 4.19 1.04
CA PRO A 59 -6.50 3.30 1.94
C PRO A 59 -6.06 1.85 1.73
N ALA A 60 -6.15 1.04 2.79
CA ALA A 60 -5.91 -0.39 2.71
C ALA A 60 -6.89 -1.03 1.72
N ARG A 61 -6.41 -1.98 0.91
CA ARG A 61 -7.25 -2.76 0.00
C ARG A 61 -7.61 -4.07 0.68
N ALA A 62 -8.89 -4.45 0.60
CA ALA A 62 -9.35 -5.77 1.02
C ALA A 62 -8.52 -6.87 0.35
N GLY A 63 -8.09 -7.86 1.15
CA GLY A 63 -7.25 -8.98 0.73
C GLY A 63 -5.74 -8.68 0.65
N ALA A 64 -5.32 -7.43 0.87
CA ALA A 64 -3.90 -7.10 0.99
C ALA A 64 -3.35 -7.51 2.36
N ILE A 65 -2.04 -7.75 2.42
CA ILE A 65 -1.33 -7.96 3.69
C ILE A 65 -1.05 -6.60 4.31
N ALA A 66 -1.43 -6.41 5.58
CA ALA A 66 -1.19 -5.16 6.30
C ALA A 66 0.33 -4.96 6.50
N PRO A 67 0.93 -3.88 5.95
CA PRO A 67 2.37 -3.62 6.09
C PRO A 67 2.72 -2.97 7.44
N LEU A 68 1.74 -2.38 8.12
CA LEU A 68 1.86 -1.68 9.39
C LEU A 68 0.65 -2.03 10.24
N SER A 69 0.77 -1.88 11.56
CA SER A 69 -0.37 -2.02 12.47
C SER A 69 -1.39 -0.91 12.25
N VAL A 70 -2.67 -1.27 12.17
CA VAL A 70 -3.77 -0.32 11.98
C VAL A 70 -4.52 -0.16 13.30
N ILE A 71 -4.46 1.05 13.86
CA ILE A 71 -5.07 1.39 15.15
C ILE A 71 -6.18 2.41 14.88
N ILE A 72 -7.36 2.18 15.44
CA ILE A 72 -8.42 3.18 15.46
C ILE A 72 -8.44 3.85 16.84
N PRO A 73 -8.29 5.19 16.91
CA PRO A 73 -8.33 5.91 18.18
C PRO A 73 -9.76 6.01 18.71
N ALA A 74 -9.89 6.06 20.04
CA ALA A 74 -11.13 6.36 20.75
C ALA A 74 -11.58 7.78 20.44
N GLN A 75 -12.60 7.89 19.59
CA GLN A 75 -13.17 9.18 19.18
C GLN A 75 -14.64 9.00 18.80
N ASN A 76 -15.41 10.09 18.91
CA ASN A 76 -16.75 10.13 18.35
C ASN A 76 -16.69 10.08 16.82
N THR A 77 -17.31 9.07 16.22
CA THR A 77 -17.34 8.87 14.76
C THR A 77 -18.34 9.79 14.05
N GLY A 78 -19.29 10.38 14.78
CA GLY A 78 -20.35 11.21 14.22
C GLY A 78 -21.36 10.44 13.36
N LEU A 79 -21.28 9.11 13.33
CA LEU A 79 -22.19 8.26 12.56
C LEU A 79 -23.52 8.03 13.30
N PRO A 80 -24.64 7.90 12.56
CA PRO A 80 -25.93 7.57 13.14
C PRO A 80 -25.94 6.13 13.69
N PRO A 81 -26.75 5.86 14.71
CA PRO A 81 -26.74 4.59 15.46
C PRO A 81 -27.20 3.36 14.65
N GLU A 82 -27.80 3.56 13.47
CA GLU A 82 -28.25 2.48 12.58
C GLU A 82 -27.10 1.60 12.08
N LYS A 83 -25.88 2.14 12.00
CA LYS A 83 -24.69 1.43 11.47
C LYS A 83 -23.80 0.83 12.56
N THR A 84 -24.31 0.68 13.78
CA THR A 84 -23.56 0.08 14.91
C THR A 84 -23.15 -1.38 14.65
N SER A 85 -23.91 -2.12 13.86
CA SER A 85 -23.64 -3.52 13.49
C SER A 85 -22.29 -3.72 12.79
N PHE A 86 -21.82 -2.71 12.04
CA PHE A 86 -20.52 -2.77 11.35
C PHE A 86 -19.35 -2.80 12.32
N PHE A 87 -19.38 -1.95 13.36
CA PHE A 87 -18.34 -1.90 14.38
C PHE A 87 -18.34 -3.14 15.29
N GLN A 88 -19.52 -3.72 15.53
CA GLN A 88 -19.65 -4.97 16.27
C GLN A 88 -19.05 -6.16 15.50
N ALA A 89 -19.26 -6.23 14.18
CA ALA A 89 -18.66 -7.27 13.34
C ALA A 89 -17.11 -7.24 13.38
N LEU A 90 -16.54 -6.06 13.60
CA LEU A 90 -15.09 -5.84 13.72
C LEU A 90 -14.58 -5.93 15.17
N SER A 91 -15.42 -6.36 16.10
CA SER A 91 -15.09 -6.45 17.53
C SER A 91 -14.60 -5.12 18.13
N ILE A 92 -15.06 -3.98 17.59
CA ILE A 92 -14.73 -2.65 18.11
C ILE A 92 -15.76 -2.27 19.18
N PRO A 93 -15.33 -2.03 20.44
CA PRO A 93 -16.22 -1.63 21.52
C PRO A 93 -16.69 -0.19 21.28
N THR A 94 -17.99 -0.04 21.00
CA THR A 94 -18.63 1.25 20.72
C THR A 94 -19.79 1.50 21.69
N LYS A 95 -20.05 2.78 21.97
CA LYS A 95 -21.14 3.24 22.83
C LYS A 95 -21.91 4.35 22.12
N ILE A 96 -23.22 4.41 22.29
CA ILE A 96 -24.05 5.48 21.74
C ILE A 96 -24.06 6.64 22.74
N SER A 97 -23.48 7.78 22.34
CA SER A 97 -23.44 9.01 23.12
C SER A 97 -24.09 10.13 22.30
N LYS A 98 -25.08 10.82 22.88
CA LYS A 98 -25.78 11.97 22.26
C LYS A 98 -26.30 11.71 20.83
N GLY A 99 -26.74 10.48 20.54
CA GLY A 99 -27.27 10.10 19.22
C GLY A 99 -26.21 9.79 18.16
N THR A 100 -24.93 9.73 18.53
CA THR A 100 -23.80 9.37 17.66
C THR A 100 -23.00 8.19 18.23
N ILE A 101 -22.33 7.42 17.37
CA ILE A 101 -21.49 6.28 17.78
C ILE A 101 -20.11 6.78 18.23
N GLU A 102 -19.74 6.46 19.47
CA GLU A 102 -18.45 6.76 20.08
C GLU A 102 -17.64 5.49 20.30
N ILE A 103 -16.36 5.50 19.91
CA ILE A 103 -15.42 4.41 20.16
C ILE A 103 -14.85 4.57 21.56
N VAL A 104 -14.97 3.54 22.41
CA VAL A 104 -14.65 3.65 23.84
C VAL A 104 -13.14 3.58 24.10
N ASN A 105 -12.43 2.71 23.39
CA ASN A 105 -11.01 2.45 23.59
C ASN A 105 -10.29 2.36 22.24
N ASP A 106 -8.99 2.66 22.25
CA ASP A 106 -8.12 2.42 21.11
C ASP A 106 -8.04 0.92 20.83
N VAL A 107 -8.41 0.51 19.62
CA VAL A 107 -8.35 -0.90 19.21
C VAL A 107 -7.41 -1.06 18.03
N ASN A 108 -6.50 -2.01 18.17
CA ASN A 108 -5.63 -2.47 17.09
C ASN A 108 -6.36 -3.56 16.31
N ILE A 109 -6.72 -3.26 15.06
CA ILE A 109 -7.53 -4.15 14.21
C ILE A 109 -6.63 -5.15 13.50
N LEU A 110 -5.50 -4.67 12.97
CA LEU A 110 -4.62 -5.47 12.12
C LEU A 110 -3.19 -5.41 12.65
N LYS A 111 -2.57 -6.57 12.79
CA LYS A 111 -1.12 -6.67 13.04
C LYS A 111 -0.36 -6.70 11.70
N PRO A 112 0.92 -6.31 11.70
CA PRO A 112 1.74 -6.45 10.50
C PRO A 112 1.78 -7.93 10.07
N GLY A 113 1.35 -8.20 8.84
CA GLY A 113 1.27 -9.56 8.29
C GLY A 113 -0.13 -10.17 8.22
N ASP A 114 -1.13 -9.58 8.87
CA ASP A 114 -2.52 -10.05 8.76
C ASP A 114 -3.14 -9.62 7.44
N LYS A 115 -4.04 -10.46 6.90
CA LYS A 115 -4.80 -10.13 5.70
C LYS A 115 -5.97 -9.24 6.08
N VAL A 116 -6.09 -8.12 5.37
CA VAL A 116 -7.23 -7.20 5.50
C VAL A 116 -8.50 -7.92 5.02
N GLY A 117 -9.43 -8.23 5.92
CA GLY A 117 -10.75 -8.72 5.54
C GLY A 117 -11.52 -7.71 4.70
N ALA A 118 -12.54 -8.15 3.94
CA ALA A 118 -13.38 -7.23 3.18
C ALA A 118 -14.23 -6.29 4.07
N SER A 119 -14.29 -6.59 5.36
CA SER A 119 -14.98 -5.81 6.37
C SER A 119 -14.02 -5.06 7.31
N GLU A 120 -12.72 -5.39 7.32
CA GLU A 120 -11.66 -4.78 8.15
C GLU A 120 -10.90 -3.67 7.40
#